data_AF-A0A1G9BUR6-F1
#
_entry.id   AF-A0A1G9BUR6-F1
#
_cell.length_a   1.000
_cell.length_b   1.000
_cell.length_c   1.000
_cell.angle_alpha   90.00
_cell.angle_beta   90.00
_cell.angle_gamma   90.00
#
_symmetry.space_group_name_H-M   'P 1'
#
loop_
_entity.id
_entity.type
_entity.pdbx_description
1 polymer ?
#
loop_
_entity_poly.entity_id
_entity_poly.type
_entity_poly.pdbx_seq_one_letter_code
_entity_poly.pdbx_strand_id
1 'polypeptide(L)'
;MKKLLVISAVVLGLAAGPLAVGPAFAEATPLPQETSSPTATPTDTTAPTESASAPADPAAELGATPTTTASTTGEPTAPVVEPPPPVVQPPATEQPTVPPVVVVEGPIKAKWAAFNGAGGALGAPTANQLCSLGVCGQAFGGGSIFWTAATGAHLVLRTAGHTGPRWHAQGGLALYGYPVTDETAVTGGTIQKFSSGRFLTWTTKGIQQIWSRGGIGSLWRAKGEVAGLGLPVSAEVCGLTARGCSQFFAKGAVFWSPRTPARVVEGTLYNRWKTAGAQAGVMGYPTGEKTCGQAAGGCLQRFQGGTVYWSSATGSWISRGGIGARYLRVGETRSSLGYPLANEKCVPGQCIQAFQRGFIGWTVKPGYRIFGMSECQKLNNGKSKYPTYGANRVLLTWTQAYGQNHATNLYCMKVAGTYVPDWRTDGYVGKSGFKPPGVPSGPTRNLFSPTGSFSVTEAFGLGNPGTKLSYRTLNPRSRWGGNPWTPTYNKYHESSSWVGWDENMWWFASLGYYRQGVVINYNRPNIVQDAGFAIFLHMNKIPTAGCISLDDWAVVDYIRKSTPGDRIIMGTYGALFR
;
A
#
# COMPACT_ATOMS: atom_id res chain seq x y z
N MET A 1 -19.89 -38.42 -42.97
CA MET A 1 -19.13 -37.49 -43.86
C MET A 1 -17.73 -37.25 -43.28
N LYS A 2 -16.72 -37.10 -44.14
CA LYS A 2 -15.34 -36.58 -43.88
C LYS A 2 -14.54 -37.11 -42.68
N LYS A 3 -13.68 -38.10 -43.00
CA LYS A 3 -12.32 -38.42 -42.50
C LYS A 3 -11.75 -37.57 -41.35
N LEU A 4 -11.29 -38.25 -40.29
CA LEU A 4 -10.30 -37.73 -39.32
C LEU A 4 -8.88 -38.19 -39.72
N LEU A 5 -7.87 -37.37 -39.44
CA LEU A 5 -6.47 -37.62 -39.83
C LEU A 5 -5.63 -38.19 -38.68
N VAL A 6 -4.61 -38.95 -39.02
CA VAL A 6 -3.59 -39.51 -38.11
C VAL A 6 -2.54 -38.45 -37.74
N ILE A 7 -2.08 -38.44 -36.49
CA ILE A 7 -0.75 -37.90 -36.12
C ILE A 7 -0.05 -38.91 -35.19
N SER A 8 1.15 -39.30 -35.58
CA SER A 8 1.99 -40.29 -34.88
C SER A 8 2.73 -39.70 -33.69
N ALA A 9 2.98 -40.52 -32.66
CA ALA A 9 3.91 -40.19 -31.59
C ALA A 9 5.37 -40.41 -32.04
N VAL A 10 6.27 -39.49 -31.68
CA VAL A 10 7.72 -39.67 -31.79
C VAL A 10 8.34 -39.41 -30.42
N VAL A 11 9.02 -40.44 -29.90
CA VAL A 11 9.80 -40.38 -28.67
C VAL A 11 11.23 -39.94 -29.04
N LEU A 12 11.78 -38.94 -28.35
CA LEU A 12 13.22 -38.66 -28.37
C LEU A 12 13.79 -38.80 -26.96
N GLY A 13 14.87 -39.56 -26.83
CA GLY A 13 15.50 -39.88 -25.55
C GLY A 13 16.37 -38.76 -24.99
N LEU A 14 16.50 -38.75 -23.66
CA LEU A 14 17.45 -37.93 -22.91
C LEU A 14 18.77 -38.69 -22.74
N ALA A 15 19.86 -38.15 -23.27
CA ALA A 15 21.22 -38.58 -22.95
C ALA A 15 21.78 -37.73 -21.79
N ALA A 16 22.31 -38.39 -20.76
CA ALA A 16 22.93 -37.71 -19.63
C ALA A 16 24.43 -37.44 -19.90
N GLY A 17 24.90 -36.25 -19.52
CA GLY A 17 26.32 -35.86 -19.50
C GLY A 17 26.77 -35.54 -18.05
N PRO A 18 28.05 -35.75 -17.71
CA PRO A 18 28.49 -35.84 -16.31
C PRO A 18 28.71 -34.49 -15.62
N LEU A 19 28.69 -34.56 -14.28
CA LEU A 19 28.91 -33.46 -13.34
C LEU A 19 30.37 -32.99 -13.33
N ALA A 20 30.58 -31.67 -13.33
CA ALA A 20 31.87 -31.05 -13.01
C ALA A 20 31.79 -30.36 -11.64
N VAL A 21 32.77 -30.65 -10.78
CA VAL A 21 32.86 -30.16 -9.40
C VAL A 21 33.43 -28.74 -9.37
N GLY A 22 32.76 -27.81 -8.68
CA GLY A 22 33.30 -26.48 -8.36
C GLY A 22 33.93 -26.47 -6.96
N PRO A 23 35.08 -25.78 -6.75
CA PRO A 23 35.77 -25.77 -5.47
C PRO A 23 35.08 -24.87 -4.43
N ALA A 24 35.25 -25.22 -3.16
CA ALA A 24 34.76 -24.46 -2.02
C ALA A 24 35.54 -23.15 -1.81
N PHE A 25 34.84 -22.10 -1.35
CA PHE A 25 35.46 -20.88 -0.84
C PHE A 25 35.60 -20.95 0.68
N ALA A 26 36.77 -20.55 1.18
CA ALA A 26 37.17 -20.67 2.57
C ALA A 26 36.45 -19.67 3.50
N GLU A 27 36.44 -20.02 4.79
CA GLU A 27 35.90 -19.23 5.89
C GLU A 27 36.68 -17.93 6.14
N ALA A 28 36.01 -16.93 6.71
CA ALA A 28 36.60 -15.66 7.12
C ALA A 28 36.45 -15.44 8.63
N THR A 29 37.57 -15.39 9.33
CA THR A 29 37.69 -15.06 10.76
C THR A 29 37.66 -13.52 10.95
N PRO A 30 37.08 -12.97 12.04
CA PRO A 30 36.71 -11.54 12.08
C PRO A 30 37.80 -10.60 12.61
N LEU A 31 37.62 -9.29 12.36
CA LEU A 31 38.39 -8.18 12.93
C LEU A 31 37.47 -7.22 13.74
N PRO A 32 38.02 -6.39 14.66
CA PRO A 32 37.32 -6.01 15.89
C PRO A 32 36.47 -4.72 15.84
N GLN A 33 35.75 -4.49 16.94
CA GLN A 33 35.03 -3.25 17.23
C GLN A 33 35.97 -2.12 17.63
N GLU A 34 35.69 -0.90 17.16
CA GLU A 34 36.08 0.37 17.81
C GLU A 34 34.91 1.36 17.69
N THR A 35 34.23 1.66 18.81
CA THR A 35 34.37 2.83 19.72
C THR A 35 33.64 4.09 19.25
N SER A 36 33.20 4.92 20.21
CA SER A 36 32.14 5.91 20.03
C SER A 36 32.44 7.26 20.71
N SER A 37 31.81 8.33 20.19
CA SER A 37 31.68 9.68 20.79
C SER A 37 32.92 10.60 20.66
N PRO A 38 32.81 11.94 20.87
CA PRO A 38 31.62 12.73 21.26
C PRO A 38 31.29 14.01 20.42
N THR A 39 30.08 14.53 20.65
CA THR A 39 29.64 15.95 20.78
C THR A 39 30.02 17.04 19.75
N ALA A 40 28.98 17.72 19.23
CA ALA A 40 28.97 19.18 19.02
C ALA A 40 27.53 19.74 18.96
N THR A 41 27.26 20.83 19.68
CA THR A 41 26.00 21.63 19.67
C THR A 41 26.31 23.02 19.10
N PRO A 42 25.43 23.62 18.28
CA PRO A 42 24.87 24.94 18.62
C PRO A 42 23.36 25.01 18.32
N THR A 43 22.51 25.51 19.22
CA THR A 43 22.18 26.93 19.50
C THR A 43 21.17 27.54 18.53
N ASP A 44 19.96 27.71 19.07
CA ASP A 44 18.86 28.66 18.81
C ASP A 44 18.97 29.74 17.71
N THR A 45 17.83 30.03 17.04
CA THR A 45 17.35 31.39 16.66
C THR A 45 15.90 31.34 16.11
N THR A 46 14.95 31.73 16.96
CA THR A 46 13.66 32.47 16.75
C THR A 46 12.70 32.14 15.58
N ALA A 47 11.40 32.09 15.93
CA ALA A 47 10.26 32.30 15.03
C ALA A 47 9.40 33.49 15.54
N PRO A 48 8.69 34.22 14.67
CA PRO A 48 7.69 35.20 15.08
C PRO A 48 6.28 34.61 15.09
N THR A 49 5.52 34.88 16.16
CA THR A 49 4.07 34.64 16.25
C THR A 49 3.37 35.98 16.44
N GLU A 50 2.45 36.33 15.57
CA GLU A 50 1.61 37.53 15.70
C GLU A 50 0.23 37.16 16.26
N SER A 51 -0.37 38.08 17.04
CA SER A 51 -1.54 37.81 17.87
C SER A 51 -2.50 39.00 17.87
N ALA A 52 -3.78 38.75 17.58
CA ALA A 52 -4.94 39.61 17.88
C ALA A 52 -6.24 38.87 17.47
N SER A 53 -7.43 39.11 18.02
CA SER A 53 -7.87 39.60 19.34
C SER A 53 -9.38 39.32 19.44
N ALA A 54 -9.91 39.07 20.65
CA ALA A 54 -11.36 38.95 20.88
C ALA A 54 -11.93 40.20 21.57
N PRO A 55 -13.22 40.48 21.35
CA PRO A 55 -14.16 40.75 22.45
C PRO A 55 -15.58 40.16 22.17
N ALA A 56 -16.57 40.10 23.06
CA ALA A 56 -16.65 40.11 24.53
C ALA A 56 -18.08 39.64 24.93
N ASP A 57 -18.24 39.14 26.17
CA ASP A 57 -19.52 38.99 26.90
C ASP A 57 -19.89 40.33 27.60
N PRO A 58 -21.04 40.57 28.32
CA PRO A 58 -21.94 39.58 28.97
C PRO A 58 -23.48 39.89 29.05
N ALA A 59 -24.21 38.98 29.72
CA ALA A 59 -25.21 39.21 30.80
C ALA A 59 -26.76 39.16 30.59
N ALA A 60 -27.40 38.59 31.63
CA ALA A 60 -28.72 38.89 32.26
C ALA A 60 -30.07 38.31 31.73
N GLU A 61 -30.44 37.15 32.27
CA GLU A 61 -31.61 36.85 33.16
C GLU A 61 -33.08 37.39 32.97
N LEU A 62 -34.02 36.47 33.33
CA LEU A 62 -35.41 36.63 33.84
C LEU A 62 -36.58 37.08 32.92
N GLY A 63 -37.76 36.44 33.08
CA GLY A 63 -39.07 37.08 32.85
C GLY A 63 -40.23 36.29 32.18
N ALA A 64 -41.11 35.71 33.01
CA ALA A 64 -42.54 35.36 32.86
C ALA A 64 -43.36 35.38 31.52
N THR A 65 -44.32 34.44 31.47
CA THR A 65 -45.65 34.40 30.77
C THR A 65 -46.48 35.70 30.79
N PRO A 66 -47.53 35.95 29.94
CA PRO A 66 -48.63 34.97 29.65
C PRO A 66 -49.46 35.07 28.33
N THR A 67 -50.36 34.07 28.17
CA THR A 67 -51.72 34.05 27.55
C THR A 67 -52.01 34.63 26.14
N THR A 68 -52.80 33.87 25.35
CA THR A 68 -53.76 34.45 24.40
C THR A 68 -55.06 33.63 24.32
N THR A 69 -56.18 34.32 24.10
CA THR A 69 -57.56 33.84 24.32
C THR A 69 -58.28 33.57 22.99
N ALA A 70 -59.28 32.68 22.98
CA ALA A 70 -60.36 32.69 21.99
C ALA A 70 -61.71 32.27 22.63
N SER A 71 -62.75 33.06 22.40
CA SER A 71 -64.12 32.88 22.93
C SER A 71 -65.09 32.37 21.87
N THR A 72 -66.17 31.68 22.28
CA THR A 72 -67.53 31.92 21.73
C THR A 72 -68.67 31.28 22.58
N THR A 73 -69.44 32.14 23.24
CA THR A 73 -70.94 32.20 23.32
C THR A 73 -71.83 30.93 23.46
N GLY A 74 -72.70 30.92 24.49
CA GLY A 74 -74.01 30.21 24.50
C GLY A 74 -75.06 30.91 23.60
N GLU A 75 -76.35 30.59 23.54
CA GLU A 75 -77.32 29.81 24.36
C GLU A 75 -78.57 29.50 23.43
N PRO A 76 -79.67 28.75 23.74
CA PRO A 76 -80.21 28.32 25.04
C PRO A 76 -80.84 26.89 25.11
N THR A 77 -81.86 26.69 25.95
CA THR A 77 -82.46 25.45 26.49
C THR A 77 -83.88 25.11 26.02
N ALA A 78 -84.27 23.82 26.09
CA ALA A 78 -85.65 23.32 26.30
C ALA A 78 -85.61 21.82 26.77
N PRO A 79 -86.66 21.23 27.39
CA PRO A 79 -86.54 20.78 28.79
C PRO A 79 -86.43 19.25 29.05
N VAL A 80 -86.08 18.93 30.30
CA VAL A 80 -85.96 17.58 30.86
C VAL A 80 -87.33 17.03 31.30
N VAL A 81 -87.53 15.71 31.15
CA VAL A 81 -88.57 14.93 31.84
C VAL A 81 -87.91 13.78 32.59
N GLU A 82 -88.21 13.68 33.88
CA GLU A 82 -87.61 12.73 34.83
C GLU A 82 -88.58 11.58 35.16
N PRO A 83 -88.15 10.29 35.09
CA PRO A 83 -88.87 9.17 35.67
C PRO A 83 -88.34 8.79 37.07
N PRO A 84 -89.16 8.14 37.94
CA PRO A 84 -88.96 8.13 39.39
C PRO A 84 -87.98 7.05 39.93
N PRO A 85 -87.48 7.22 41.17
CA PRO A 85 -86.82 6.16 41.96
C PRO A 85 -87.87 5.19 42.57
N PRO A 86 -87.52 4.07 43.27
CA PRO A 86 -86.21 3.64 43.80
C PRO A 86 -85.84 2.19 43.35
N VAL A 87 -84.84 1.46 43.86
CA VAL A 87 -84.68 0.85 45.20
C VAL A 87 -83.19 0.70 45.53
N VAL A 88 -82.78 1.10 46.74
CA VAL A 88 -81.43 0.84 47.27
C VAL A 88 -81.35 -0.60 47.81
N GLN A 89 -80.49 -1.43 47.21
CA GLN A 89 -80.05 -2.67 47.86
C GLN A 89 -78.84 -2.37 48.78
N PRO A 90 -78.77 -2.94 49.99
CA PRO A 90 -77.59 -2.82 50.83
C PRO A 90 -76.37 -3.51 50.17
N PRO A 91 -75.14 -3.02 50.39
CA PRO A 91 -73.96 -3.52 49.69
C PRO A 91 -73.71 -4.99 50.03
N ALA A 92 -73.50 -5.80 48.99
CA ALA A 92 -72.92 -7.11 49.16
C ALA A 92 -71.52 -6.95 49.76
N THR A 93 -71.24 -7.68 50.84
CA THR A 93 -69.89 -7.80 51.41
C THR A 93 -68.93 -8.31 50.34
N GLU A 94 -67.96 -7.48 49.95
CA GLU A 94 -66.85 -7.91 49.09
C GLU A 94 -66.07 -9.03 49.80
N GLN A 95 -66.26 -10.25 49.30
CA GLN A 95 -65.45 -11.40 49.66
C GLN A 95 -63.99 -11.09 49.28
N PRO A 96 -63.00 -11.29 50.17
CA PRO A 96 -61.61 -10.98 49.88
C PRO A 96 -61.16 -11.77 48.66
N THR A 97 -60.85 -11.07 47.56
CA THR A 97 -60.38 -11.69 46.34
C THR A 97 -59.00 -12.30 46.58
N VAL A 98 -58.95 -13.63 46.64
CA VAL A 98 -57.69 -14.36 46.69
C VAL A 98 -56.86 -13.92 45.48
N PRO A 99 -55.64 -13.37 45.65
CA PRO A 99 -54.83 -12.94 44.52
C PRO A 99 -54.60 -14.13 43.58
N PRO A 100 -54.72 -13.93 42.25
CA PRO A 100 -54.72 -15.03 41.30
C PRO A 100 -53.43 -15.85 41.44
N VAL A 101 -53.57 -17.14 41.79
CA VAL A 101 -52.44 -18.05 41.96
C VAL A 101 -51.74 -18.20 40.61
N VAL A 102 -50.54 -17.61 40.50
CA VAL A 102 -49.76 -17.68 39.27
C VAL A 102 -49.12 -19.06 39.15
N VAL A 103 -49.58 -19.86 38.20
CA VAL A 103 -49.11 -21.24 38.00
C VAL A 103 -47.93 -21.25 37.02
N VAL A 104 -46.88 -21.99 37.38
CA VAL A 104 -45.75 -22.33 36.49
C VAL A 104 -45.83 -23.82 36.18
N GLU A 105 -45.94 -24.16 34.90
CA GLU A 105 -46.19 -25.53 34.44
C GLU A 105 -45.29 -25.96 33.26
N GLY A 106 -45.36 -27.25 32.92
CA GLY A 106 -44.70 -27.81 31.74
C GLY A 106 -43.18 -27.54 31.62
N PRO A 107 -42.67 -27.38 30.40
CA PRO A 107 -41.26 -27.10 30.15
C PRO A 107 -40.74 -25.78 30.75
N ILE A 108 -41.62 -24.77 30.91
CA ILE A 108 -41.26 -23.51 31.55
C ILE A 108 -40.99 -23.73 33.05
N LYS A 109 -41.81 -24.53 33.74
CA LYS A 109 -41.55 -24.95 35.13
C LYS A 109 -40.22 -25.68 35.27
N ALA A 110 -39.94 -26.62 34.38
CA ALA A 110 -38.68 -27.35 34.38
C ALA A 110 -37.48 -26.41 34.22
N LYS A 111 -37.55 -25.43 33.31
CA LYS A 111 -36.50 -24.43 33.11
C LYS A 111 -36.32 -23.48 34.30
N TRP A 112 -37.42 -23.01 34.87
CA TRP A 112 -37.41 -22.14 36.05
C TRP A 112 -36.80 -22.85 37.26
N ALA A 113 -37.22 -24.09 37.53
CA ALA A 113 -36.66 -24.91 38.61
C ALA A 113 -35.16 -25.18 38.41
N ALA A 114 -34.73 -25.49 37.18
CA ALA A 114 -33.32 -25.66 36.82
C ALA A 114 -32.49 -24.36 36.91
N PHE A 115 -33.13 -23.20 37.07
CA PHE A 115 -32.50 -21.89 37.27
C PHE A 115 -32.79 -21.33 38.69
N ASN A 116 -32.79 -22.21 39.69
CA ASN A 116 -33.01 -21.94 41.12
C ASN A 116 -34.40 -21.37 41.50
N GLY A 117 -35.37 -21.41 40.59
CA GLY A 117 -36.76 -21.06 40.85
C GLY A 117 -36.93 -19.65 41.44
N ALA A 118 -37.76 -19.53 42.49
CA ALA A 118 -38.05 -18.26 43.15
C ALA A 118 -36.83 -17.62 43.85
N GLY A 119 -35.82 -18.41 44.22
CA GLY A 119 -34.55 -17.91 44.78
C GLY A 119 -33.48 -17.60 43.72
N GLY A 120 -33.75 -17.89 42.44
CA GLY A 120 -32.87 -17.57 41.32
C GLY A 120 -33.06 -16.15 40.79
N ALA A 121 -32.19 -15.73 39.87
CA ALA A 121 -32.22 -14.38 39.29
C ALA A 121 -33.47 -14.08 38.41
N LEU A 122 -34.33 -15.06 38.13
CA LEU A 122 -35.67 -14.86 37.56
C LEU A 122 -36.71 -14.47 38.62
N GLY A 123 -36.56 -14.92 39.87
CA GLY A 123 -37.53 -14.68 40.95
C GLY A 123 -38.87 -15.39 40.75
N ALA A 124 -39.88 -14.91 41.47
CA ALA A 124 -41.25 -15.41 41.39
C ALA A 124 -41.92 -15.08 40.03
N PRO A 125 -42.86 -15.92 39.56
CA PRO A 125 -43.65 -15.64 38.36
C PRO A 125 -44.61 -14.48 38.61
N THR A 126 -44.81 -13.63 37.61
CA THR A 126 -45.66 -12.41 37.70
C THR A 126 -46.88 -12.46 36.80
N ALA A 127 -46.98 -13.45 35.91
CA ALA A 127 -48.16 -13.73 35.10
C ALA A 127 -48.23 -15.23 34.79
N ASN A 128 -49.43 -15.72 34.46
CA ASN A 128 -49.61 -17.08 33.95
C ASN A 128 -48.94 -17.26 32.59
N GLN A 129 -48.61 -18.50 32.22
CA GLN A 129 -48.10 -18.85 30.91
C GLN A 129 -49.13 -18.49 29.81
N LEU A 130 -48.69 -17.77 28.78
CA LEU A 130 -49.47 -17.45 27.59
C LEU A 130 -48.89 -18.18 26.38
N CYS A 131 -49.69 -19.02 25.73
CA CYS A 131 -49.29 -19.77 24.53
C CYS A 131 -50.04 -19.25 23.30
N SER A 132 -49.31 -18.94 22.23
CA SER A 132 -49.88 -18.55 20.93
C SER A 132 -48.95 -18.96 19.79
N LEU A 133 -49.52 -19.46 18.70
CA LEU A 133 -48.79 -19.86 17.47
C LEU A 133 -47.56 -20.76 17.72
N GLY A 134 -47.66 -21.69 18.67
CA GLY A 134 -46.57 -22.64 19.00
C GLY A 134 -45.45 -22.07 19.89
N VAL A 135 -45.61 -20.85 20.41
CA VAL A 135 -44.71 -20.22 21.38
C VAL A 135 -45.46 -20.03 22.70
N CYS A 136 -44.90 -20.55 23.80
CA CYS A 136 -45.38 -20.26 25.15
C CYS A 136 -44.41 -19.30 25.83
N GLY A 137 -44.92 -18.27 26.51
CA GLY A 137 -44.13 -17.30 27.26
C GLY A 137 -44.68 -17.09 28.67
N GLN A 138 -43.81 -16.92 29.65
CA GLN A 138 -44.19 -16.57 31.01
C GLN A 138 -43.26 -15.49 31.59
N ALA A 139 -43.86 -14.51 32.27
CA ALA A 139 -43.15 -13.41 32.91
C ALA A 139 -42.80 -13.73 34.36
N PHE A 140 -41.62 -13.27 34.78
CA PHE A 140 -41.10 -13.39 36.14
C PHE A 140 -40.54 -12.01 36.57
N GLY A 141 -40.40 -11.77 37.88
CA GLY A 141 -39.92 -10.46 38.36
C GLY A 141 -38.57 -10.05 37.76
N GLY A 142 -37.63 -11.01 37.68
CA GLY A 142 -36.30 -10.84 37.13
C GLY A 142 -36.14 -11.17 35.64
N GLY A 143 -37.21 -11.43 34.87
CA GLY A 143 -37.07 -11.77 33.44
C GLY A 143 -38.30 -12.39 32.78
N SER A 144 -38.07 -13.22 31.77
CA SER A 144 -39.12 -13.99 31.08
C SER A 144 -38.56 -15.30 30.54
N ILE A 145 -39.33 -16.38 30.58
CA ILE A 145 -39.01 -17.65 29.93
C ILE A 145 -39.92 -17.82 28.72
N PHE A 146 -39.35 -18.28 27.61
CA PHE A 146 -40.09 -18.66 26.41
C PHE A 146 -39.77 -20.10 26.03
N TRP A 147 -40.79 -20.86 25.65
CA TRP A 147 -40.66 -22.23 25.17
C TRP A 147 -41.24 -22.37 23.76
N THR A 148 -40.54 -23.14 22.93
CA THR A 148 -41.08 -23.70 21.69
C THR A 148 -40.72 -25.18 21.60
N ALA A 149 -41.49 -25.96 20.84
CA ALA A 149 -41.17 -27.36 20.58
C ALA A 149 -39.82 -27.53 19.83
N ALA A 150 -39.37 -26.53 19.07
CA ALA A 150 -38.16 -26.60 18.24
C ALA A 150 -36.86 -26.28 19.00
N THR A 151 -36.93 -25.43 20.03
CA THR A 151 -35.75 -24.95 20.78
C THR A 151 -35.72 -25.41 22.23
N GLY A 152 -36.88 -25.73 22.81
CA GLY A 152 -37.03 -25.87 24.25
C GLY A 152 -37.21 -24.51 24.93
N ALA A 153 -37.02 -24.50 26.25
CA ALA A 153 -37.29 -23.35 27.11
C ALA A 153 -36.01 -22.53 27.37
N HIS A 154 -36.05 -21.25 27.01
CA HIS A 154 -34.94 -20.30 27.18
C HIS A 154 -35.38 -19.04 27.91
N LEU A 155 -34.47 -18.47 28.69
CA LEU A 155 -34.73 -17.30 29.52
C LEU A 155 -34.09 -16.02 28.97
N VAL A 156 -34.75 -14.88 29.18
CA VAL A 156 -34.17 -13.54 29.06
C VAL A 156 -34.24 -12.88 30.44
N LEU A 157 -33.09 -12.44 30.95
CA LEU A 157 -33.00 -11.76 32.25
C LEU A 157 -33.26 -10.25 32.10
N ARG A 158 -33.96 -9.66 33.06
CA ARG A 158 -34.33 -8.23 33.04
C ARG A 158 -33.23 -7.32 33.53
N THR A 159 -32.56 -7.72 34.60
CA THR A 159 -31.53 -6.93 35.32
C THR A 159 -30.23 -7.69 35.51
N ALA A 160 -30.30 -9.01 35.72
CA ALA A 160 -29.15 -9.91 35.74
C ALA A 160 -28.67 -10.25 34.30
N GLY A 161 -27.48 -10.83 34.19
CA GLY A 161 -26.83 -11.09 32.90
C GLY A 161 -26.39 -9.80 32.18
N HIS A 162 -26.03 -9.91 30.90
CA HIS A 162 -25.58 -8.77 30.10
C HIS A 162 -26.49 -8.53 28.88
N THR A 163 -26.94 -9.57 28.20
CA THR A 163 -27.71 -9.41 26.94
C THR A 163 -29.19 -9.13 27.18
N GLY A 164 -29.76 -9.73 28.22
CA GLY A 164 -31.18 -9.59 28.54
C GLY A 164 -31.66 -8.16 28.83
N PRO A 165 -30.96 -7.34 29.64
CA PRO A 165 -31.33 -5.94 29.87
C PRO A 165 -31.46 -5.13 28.56
N ARG A 166 -30.61 -5.38 27.56
CA ARG A 166 -30.70 -4.75 26.23
C ARG A 166 -31.93 -5.20 25.44
N TRP A 167 -32.31 -6.47 25.52
CA TRP A 167 -33.51 -7.01 24.89
C TRP A 167 -34.76 -6.30 25.44
N HIS A 168 -34.89 -6.21 26.77
CA HIS A 168 -36.01 -5.53 27.42
C HIS A 168 -36.07 -4.03 27.07
N ALA A 169 -34.92 -3.33 27.06
CA ALA A 169 -34.88 -1.89 26.83
C ALA A 169 -35.13 -1.43 25.37
N GLN A 170 -35.07 -2.33 24.38
CA GLN A 170 -35.17 -1.96 22.95
C GLN A 170 -36.32 -2.61 22.19
N GLY A 171 -37.38 -3.06 22.88
CA GLY A 171 -38.60 -3.56 22.24
C GLY A 171 -38.75 -5.09 22.24
N GLY A 172 -37.91 -5.81 22.99
CA GLY A 172 -38.13 -7.21 23.36
C GLY A 172 -38.61 -8.13 22.24
N LEU A 173 -39.77 -8.75 22.45
CA LEU A 173 -40.41 -9.65 21.48
C LEU A 173 -40.64 -9.01 20.10
N ALA A 174 -41.00 -7.72 20.02
CA ALA A 174 -41.32 -7.07 18.76
C ALA A 174 -40.08 -6.88 17.86
N LEU A 175 -38.92 -6.56 18.44
CA LEU A 175 -37.68 -6.34 17.68
C LEU A 175 -36.82 -7.60 17.53
N TYR A 176 -36.66 -8.38 18.61
CA TYR A 176 -35.75 -9.52 18.65
C TYR A 176 -36.48 -10.86 18.49
N GLY A 177 -37.78 -10.93 18.80
CA GLY A 177 -38.47 -12.20 18.99
C GLY A 177 -38.09 -12.87 20.32
N TYR A 178 -38.54 -14.10 20.49
CA TYR A 178 -38.22 -14.94 21.64
C TYR A 178 -36.77 -15.46 21.60
N PRO A 179 -36.14 -15.74 22.75
CA PRO A 179 -34.82 -16.38 22.82
C PRO A 179 -34.86 -17.79 22.22
N VAL A 180 -33.83 -18.13 21.45
CA VAL A 180 -33.55 -19.50 20.94
C VAL A 180 -32.30 -20.10 21.57
N THR A 181 -31.65 -19.34 22.46
CA THR A 181 -30.66 -19.81 23.44
C THR A 181 -30.83 -19.01 24.73
N ASP A 182 -30.33 -19.54 25.84
CA ASP A 182 -30.02 -18.69 27.00
C ASP A 182 -28.82 -17.78 26.69
N GLU A 183 -28.55 -16.80 27.55
CA GLU A 183 -27.28 -16.08 27.53
C GLU A 183 -26.14 -17.06 27.88
N THR A 184 -25.26 -17.30 26.91
CA THR A 184 -24.19 -18.30 27.01
C THR A 184 -22.83 -17.62 27.09
N ALA A 185 -22.01 -17.99 28.07
CA ALA A 185 -20.63 -17.54 28.17
C ALA A 185 -19.76 -18.17 27.05
N VAL A 186 -18.97 -17.35 26.38
CA VAL A 186 -18.09 -17.75 25.26
C VAL A 186 -16.76 -16.98 25.33
N THR A 187 -15.77 -17.37 24.53
CA THR A 187 -14.49 -16.66 24.48
C THR A 187 -14.69 -15.17 24.13
N GLY A 188 -14.37 -14.30 25.08
CA GLY A 188 -14.47 -12.83 24.94
C GLY A 188 -15.75 -12.19 25.48
N GLY A 189 -16.70 -12.94 26.05
CA GLY A 189 -17.90 -12.38 26.67
C GLY A 189 -19.09 -13.33 26.65
N THR A 190 -20.29 -12.82 26.32
CA THR A 190 -21.52 -13.62 26.25
C THR A 190 -22.26 -13.42 24.94
N ILE A 191 -23.11 -14.40 24.58
CA ILE A 191 -23.99 -14.33 23.41
C ILE A 191 -25.37 -14.89 23.75
N GLN A 192 -26.41 -14.23 23.24
CA GLN A 192 -27.78 -14.74 23.23
C GLN A 192 -28.40 -14.58 21.83
N LYS A 193 -29.06 -15.65 21.37
CA LYS A 193 -29.66 -15.71 20.04
C LYS A 193 -31.19 -15.63 20.13
N PHE A 194 -31.83 -14.96 19.16
CA PHE A 194 -33.28 -14.76 19.16
C PHE A 194 -33.92 -15.12 17.80
N SER A 195 -35.21 -15.46 17.80
CA SER A 195 -35.91 -16.04 16.65
C SER A 195 -36.09 -15.11 15.44
N SER A 196 -36.01 -13.79 15.65
CA SER A 196 -35.91 -12.84 14.52
C SER A 196 -34.66 -13.06 13.67
N GLY A 197 -33.61 -13.68 14.21
CA GLY A 197 -32.27 -13.71 13.62
C GLY A 197 -31.37 -12.56 14.09
N ARG A 198 -31.80 -11.70 15.01
CA ARG A 198 -30.89 -10.83 15.78
C ARG A 198 -30.20 -11.65 16.86
N PHE A 199 -28.88 -11.48 16.99
CA PHE A 199 -28.11 -11.96 18.14
C PHE A 199 -27.64 -10.74 18.94
N LEU A 200 -27.70 -10.84 20.27
CA LEU A 200 -27.07 -9.89 21.19
C LEU A 200 -25.80 -10.52 21.73
N THR A 201 -24.74 -9.72 21.82
CA THR A 201 -23.45 -10.17 22.36
C THR A 201 -22.91 -9.13 23.31
N TRP A 202 -22.39 -9.55 24.45
CA TRP A 202 -21.65 -8.66 25.35
C TRP A 202 -20.15 -8.93 25.26
N THR A 203 -19.37 -7.86 25.35
CA THR A 203 -17.90 -7.90 25.46
C THR A 203 -17.44 -6.77 26.37
N THR A 204 -16.13 -6.64 26.61
CA THR A 204 -15.53 -5.44 27.23
C THR A 204 -15.74 -4.15 26.42
N LYS A 205 -16.27 -4.23 25.18
CA LYS A 205 -16.72 -3.09 24.36
C LYS A 205 -18.24 -2.87 24.44
N GLY A 206 -18.90 -3.41 25.47
CA GLY A 206 -20.33 -3.30 25.69
C GLY A 206 -21.17 -4.24 24.83
N ILE A 207 -22.47 -3.96 24.75
CA ILE A 207 -23.42 -4.77 23.97
C ILE A 207 -23.33 -4.40 22.49
N GLN A 208 -23.14 -5.44 21.68
CA GLN A 208 -23.13 -5.39 20.22
C GLN A 208 -24.22 -6.29 19.65
N GLN A 209 -24.56 -6.09 18.38
CA GLN A 209 -25.65 -6.80 17.70
C GLN A 209 -25.18 -7.35 16.36
N ILE A 210 -25.73 -8.50 15.97
CA ILE A 210 -25.53 -9.09 14.63
C ILE A 210 -26.89 -9.47 14.05
N TRP A 211 -27.14 -9.05 12.81
CA TRP A 211 -28.24 -9.57 12.00
C TRP A 211 -27.79 -10.82 11.24
N SER A 212 -28.09 -12.00 11.78
CA SER A 212 -27.61 -13.32 11.26
C SER A 212 -28.06 -13.66 9.84
N ARG A 213 -29.02 -12.92 9.28
CA ARG A 213 -29.58 -13.05 7.92
C ARG A 213 -29.07 -11.97 6.96
N GLY A 214 -28.28 -11.00 7.45
CA GLY A 214 -27.63 -9.97 6.64
C GLY A 214 -26.32 -10.46 6.01
N GLY A 215 -25.74 -9.69 5.09
CA GLY A 215 -24.49 -10.06 4.42
C GLY A 215 -23.32 -10.31 5.38
N ILE A 216 -23.17 -9.44 6.38
CA ILE A 216 -22.15 -9.56 7.42
C ILE A 216 -22.41 -10.76 8.35
N GLY A 217 -23.60 -10.83 8.95
CA GLY A 217 -23.94 -11.92 9.88
C GLY A 217 -23.94 -13.30 9.22
N SER A 218 -24.32 -13.41 7.95
CA SER A 218 -24.26 -14.67 7.20
C SER A 218 -22.82 -15.13 6.98
N LEU A 219 -21.89 -14.21 6.65
CA LEU A 219 -20.47 -14.56 6.56
C LEU A 219 -19.89 -14.95 7.92
N TRP A 220 -20.21 -14.20 8.98
CA TRP A 220 -19.74 -14.50 10.33
C TRP A 220 -20.16 -15.91 10.77
N ARG A 221 -21.40 -16.32 10.47
CA ARG A 221 -21.88 -17.69 10.68
C ARG A 221 -21.16 -18.71 9.81
N ALA A 222 -20.99 -18.44 8.52
CA ALA A 222 -20.24 -19.31 7.60
C ALA A 222 -18.75 -19.48 7.98
N LYS A 223 -18.17 -18.56 8.76
CA LYS A 223 -16.82 -18.66 9.32
C LYS A 223 -16.75 -19.39 10.66
N GLY A 224 -17.86 -19.88 11.22
CA GLY A 224 -17.90 -20.54 12.52
C GLY A 224 -18.10 -19.59 13.71
N GLU A 225 -18.80 -18.47 13.49
CA GLU A 225 -19.21 -17.51 14.51
C GLU A 225 -18.05 -17.09 15.46
N VAL A 226 -18.18 -17.37 16.75
CA VAL A 226 -17.22 -17.01 17.81
C VAL A 226 -15.89 -17.75 17.66
N ALA A 227 -15.90 -19.01 17.24
CA ALA A 227 -14.66 -19.76 17.02
C ALA A 227 -13.86 -19.16 15.84
N GLY A 228 -14.57 -18.80 14.76
CA GLY A 228 -14.02 -18.19 13.55
C GLY A 228 -13.45 -16.80 13.76
N LEU A 229 -14.34 -15.80 13.85
CA LEU A 229 -13.98 -14.38 13.88
C LEU A 229 -14.02 -13.76 15.29
N GLY A 230 -14.51 -14.50 16.28
CA GLY A 230 -14.80 -13.99 17.61
C GLY A 230 -16.10 -13.19 17.67
N LEU A 231 -16.39 -12.64 18.85
CA LEU A 231 -17.53 -11.73 19.03
C LEU A 231 -17.31 -10.40 18.28
N PRO A 232 -18.39 -9.71 17.89
CA PRO A 232 -18.31 -8.37 17.35
C PRO A 232 -17.82 -7.40 18.44
N VAL A 233 -16.95 -6.47 18.05
CA VAL A 233 -16.38 -5.44 18.92
C VAL A 233 -16.79 -4.02 18.52
N SER A 234 -17.65 -3.91 17.49
CA SER A 234 -18.35 -2.69 17.10
C SER A 234 -19.79 -2.98 16.69
N ALA A 235 -20.61 -1.93 16.63
CA ALA A 235 -21.87 -1.98 15.91
C ALA A 235 -21.60 -2.19 14.40
N GLU A 236 -22.60 -2.71 13.69
CA GLU A 236 -22.61 -2.68 12.22
C GLU A 236 -22.88 -1.25 11.74
N VAL A 237 -21.97 -0.70 10.94
CA VAL A 237 -22.07 0.64 10.36
C VAL A 237 -22.43 0.51 8.88
N CYS A 238 -23.66 0.87 8.54
CA CYS A 238 -24.16 0.94 7.17
C CYS A 238 -24.16 2.38 6.63
N GLY A 239 -24.39 2.52 5.32
CA GLY A 239 -24.35 3.83 4.64
C GLY A 239 -22.96 4.19 4.10
N LEU A 240 -22.03 3.22 4.07
CA LEU A 240 -20.73 3.40 3.45
C LEU A 240 -20.87 3.57 1.91
N THR A 241 -19.78 4.01 1.26
CA THR A 241 -19.65 4.11 -0.21
C THR A 241 -20.29 2.90 -0.91
N ALA A 242 -21.02 3.12 -2.00
CA ALA A 242 -21.79 2.09 -2.71
C ALA A 242 -22.87 1.36 -1.86
N ARG A 243 -23.43 2.05 -0.84
CA ARG A 243 -24.45 1.53 0.10
C ARG A 243 -23.99 0.30 0.90
N GLY A 244 -22.69 0.21 1.18
CA GLY A 244 -22.15 -0.91 1.95
C GLY A 244 -22.29 -0.75 3.46
N CYS A 245 -21.92 -1.83 4.14
CA CYS A 245 -21.84 -1.92 5.60
C CYS A 245 -20.51 -2.53 6.03
N SER A 246 -20.07 -2.24 7.25
CA SER A 246 -18.95 -2.91 7.89
C SER A 246 -19.19 -3.17 9.38
N GLN A 247 -18.53 -4.20 9.91
CA GLN A 247 -18.53 -4.50 11.34
C GLN A 247 -17.18 -5.09 11.75
N PHE A 248 -16.68 -4.68 12.92
CA PHE A 248 -15.44 -5.22 13.49
C PHE A 248 -15.74 -6.36 14.45
N PHE A 249 -14.90 -7.38 14.40
CA PHE A 249 -14.89 -8.58 15.24
C PHE A 249 -13.51 -8.73 15.88
N ALA A 250 -13.42 -9.54 16.94
CA ALA A 250 -12.18 -9.71 17.69
C ALA A 250 -10.97 -10.13 16.83
N LYS A 251 -11.19 -10.87 15.72
CA LYS A 251 -10.13 -11.36 14.82
C LYS A 251 -10.07 -10.69 13.44
N GLY A 252 -10.93 -9.72 13.13
CA GLY A 252 -10.94 -9.06 11.81
C GLY A 252 -12.14 -8.15 11.59
N ALA A 253 -12.23 -7.53 10.41
CA ALA A 253 -13.37 -6.70 10.03
C ALA A 253 -14.08 -7.29 8.81
N VAL A 254 -15.40 -7.33 8.82
CA VAL A 254 -16.20 -7.76 7.66
C VAL A 254 -16.71 -6.52 6.94
N PHE A 255 -16.53 -6.50 5.61
CA PHE A 255 -17.07 -5.47 4.71
C PHE A 255 -17.97 -6.12 3.67
N TRP A 256 -19.09 -5.46 3.37
CA TRP A 256 -20.10 -5.93 2.41
C TRP A 256 -20.69 -4.74 1.63
N SER A 257 -21.15 -4.97 0.41
CA SER A 257 -22.00 -4.03 -0.32
C SER A 257 -23.00 -4.77 -1.23
N PRO A 258 -24.08 -4.14 -1.70
CA PRO A 258 -24.99 -4.76 -2.67
C PRO A 258 -24.32 -5.25 -3.98
N ARG A 259 -23.11 -4.77 -4.30
CA ARG A 259 -22.32 -5.17 -5.48
C ARG A 259 -21.13 -6.06 -5.18
N THR A 260 -20.84 -6.37 -3.90
CA THR A 260 -19.69 -7.18 -3.51
C THR A 260 -20.04 -8.16 -2.38
N PRO A 261 -19.63 -9.43 -2.48
CA PRO A 261 -19.87 -10.39 -1.41
C PRO A 261 -19.22 -9.93 -0.11
N ALA A 262 -19.74 -10.39 1.02
CA ALA A 262 -19.15 -10.09 2.32
C ALA A 262 -17.76 -10.76 2.39
N ARG A 263 -16.75 -10.02 2.86
CA ARG A 263 -15.39 -10.51 3.02
C ARG A 263 -14.77 -10.03 4.33
N VAL A 264 -13.98 -10.91 4.94
CA VAL A 264 -13.10 -10.57 6.06
C VAL A 264 -11.87 -9.87 5.53
N VAL A 265 -11.47 -8.77 6.17
CA VAL A 265 -10.17 -8.11 5.96
C VAL A 265 -9.54 -7.92 7.34
N GLU A 266 -8.29 -8.34 7.50
CA GLU A 266 -7.63 -8.45 8.81
C GLU A 266 -6.12 -8.13 8.76
N GLY A 267 -5.54 -7.92 9.94
CA GLY A 267 -4.11 -7.77 10.15
C GLY A 267 -3.43 -6.69 9.29
N THR A 268 -2.22 -7.00 8.82
CA THR A 268 -1.40 -6.08 8.01
C THR A 268 -2.01 -5.77 6.64
N LEU A 269 -2.85 -6.66 6.08
CA LEU A 269 -3.55 -6.43 4.81
C LEU A 269 -4.66 -5.39 5.00
N TYR A 270 -5.44 -5.50 6.08
CA TYR A 270 -6.41 -4.47 6.47
C TYR A 270 -5.72 -3.12 6.69
N ASN A 271 -4.62 -3.08 7.45
CA ASN A 271 -3.91 -1.82 7.70
C ASN A 271 -3.43 -1.15 6.41
N ARG A 272 -2.85 -1.90 5.46
CA ARG A 272 -2.43 -1.34 4.16
C ARG A 272 -3.63 -0.85 3.34
N TRP A 273 -4.70 -1.62 3.25
CA TRP A 273 -5.91 -1.22 2.54
C TRP A 273 -6.57 0.03 3.16
N LYS A 274 -6.60 0.12 4.50
CA LYS A 274 -7.05 1.31 5.26
C LYS A 274 -6.22 2.55 4.91
N THR A 275 -4.88 2.44 4.85
CA THR A 275 -4.02 3.56 4.41
C THR A 275 -4.26 4.01 2.96
N ALA A 276 -4.93 3.20 2.15
CA ALA A 276 -5.31 3.54 0.77
C ALA A 276 -6.77 4.05 0.64
N GLY A 277 -7.40 4.44 1.74
CA GLY A 277 -8.79 4.94 1.80
C GLY A 277 -9.85 3.85 1.97
N ALA A 278 -9.45 2.60 2.24
CA ALA A 278 -10.34 1.45 2.38
C ALA A 278 -11.37 1.34 1.22
N GLN A 279 -12.64 1.10 1.53
CA GLN A 279 -13.72 0.94 0.56
C GLN A 279 -14.11 2.22 -0.19
N ALA A 280 -13.74 3.39 0.33
CA ALA A 280 -13.94 4.69 -0.30
C ALA A 280 -12.78 5.10 -1.22
N GLY A 281 -11.61 4.45 -1.06
CA GLY A 281 -10.40 4.74 -1.82
C GLY A 281 -10.23 3.89 -3.09
N VAL A 282 -9.06 4.05 -3.73
CA VAL A 282 -8.76 3.48 -5.06
C VAL A 282 -8.78 1.95 -5.15
N MET A 283 -8.86 1.25 -4.02
CA MET A 283 -8.96 -0.21 -3.98
C MET A 283 -10.42 -0.71 -3.97
N GLY A 284 -11.37 0.11 -3.54
CA GLY A 284 -12.76 -0.29 -3.35
C GLY A 284 -12.92 -1.43 -2.32
N TYR A 285 -14.03 -2.15 -2.41
CA TYR A 285 -14.35 -3.27 -1.53
C TYR A 285 -13.47 -4.52 -1.81
N PRO A 286 -13.23 -5.36 -0.80
CA PRO A 286 -12.68 -6.70 -1.00
C PRO A 286 -13.61 -7.56 -1.88
N THR A 287 -13.00 -8.34 -2.78
CA THR A 287 -13.70 -9.26 -3.70
C THR A 287 -13.36 -10.72 -3.40
N GLY A 288 -12.12 -10.99 -2.97
CA GLY A 288 -11.64 -12.30 -2.56
C GLY A 288 -11.40 -12.42 -1.06
N GLU A 289 -11.32 -13.67 -0.58
CA GLU A 289 -10.80 -14.01 0.73
C GLU A 289 -9.28 -13.79 0.80
N LYS A 290 -8.71 -13.68 2.01
CA LYS A 290 -7.26 -13.71 2.21
C LYS A 290 -6.73 -15.09 1.81
N THR A 291 -5.83 -15.16 0.83
CA THR A 291 -5.18 -16.40 0.36
C THR A 291 -3.72 -16.42 0.78
N CYS A 292 -3.38 -17.26 1.76
CA CYS A 292 -2.00 -17.54 2.18
C CYS A 292 -1.43 -18.76 1.41
N GLY A 293 -0.16 -19.14 1.66
CA GLY A 293 0.53 -20.16 0.86
C GLY A 293 1.07 -19.64 -0.48
N GLN A 294 1.30 -18.32 -0.55
CA GLN A 294 2.03 -17.70 -1.64
C GLN A 294 3.55 -17.98 -1.50
N ALA A 295 4.36 -17.53 -2.45
CA ALA A 295 5.83 -17.71 -2.38
C ALA A 295 6.39 -17.22 -1.02
N ALA A 296 7.39 -17.93 -0.47
CA ALA A 296 7.97 -17.62 0.84
C ALA A 296 6.92 -17.49 2.00
N GLY A 297 5.81 -18.25 1.93
CA GLY A 297 4.79 -18.30 2.98
C GLY A 297 3.87 -17.07 3.07
N GLY A 298 3.96 -16.14 2.11
CA GLY A 298 3.16 -14.91 2.16
C GLY A 298 1.66 -15.12 1.89
N CYS A 299 0.93 -14.01 1.90
CA CYS A 299 -0.51 -13.95 1.66
C CYS A 299 -0.86 -12.83 0.68
N LEU A 300 -2.05 -12.91 0.09
CA LEU A 300 -2.65 -11.83 -0.70
C LEU A 300 -4.16 -11.73 -0.45
N GLN A 301 -4.74 -10.58 -0.77
CA GLN A 301 -6.20 -10.41 -0.84
C GLN A 301 -6.57 -9.49 -2.00
N ARG A 302 -7.63 -9.87 -2.72
CA ARG A 302 -8.13 -9.17 -3.92
C ARG A 302 -9.27 -8.22 -3.56
N PHE A 303 -9.24 -7.05 -4.17
CA PHE A 303 -10.21 -5.96 -4.05
C PHE A 303 -10.62 -5.52 -5.46
N GLN A 304 -11.62 -4.65 -5.58
CA GLN A 304 -12.12 -4.16 -6.88
C GLN A 304 -11.03 -3.47 -7.71
N GLY A 305 -10.17 -2.66 -7.07
CA GLY A 305 -9.13 -1.88 -7.75
C GLY A 305 -7.76 -2.57 -7.90
N GLY A 306 -7.54 -3.73 -7.27
CA GLY A 306 -6.25 -4.42 -7.28
C GLY A 306 -6.07 -5.45 -6.16
N THR A 307 -4.82 -5.77 -5.84
CA THR A 307 -4.47 -6.79 -4.85
C THR A 307 -3.51 -6.23 -3.80
N VAL A 308 -3.77 -6.51 -2.52
CA VAL A 308 -2.79 -6.31 -1.43
C VAL A 308 -2.02 -7.61 -1.25
N TYR A 309 -0.69 -7.53 -1.31
CA TYR A 309 0.23 -8.65 -1.07
C TYR A 309 0.98 -8.43 0.22
N TRP A 310 1.30 -9.51 0.93
CA TRP A 310 2.13 -9.50 2.13
C TRP A 310 3.13 -10.65 2.12
N SER A 311 4.36 -10.38 2.56
CA SER A 311 5.33 -11.37 3.01
C SER A 311 6.02 -10.87 4.28
N SER A 312 6.65 -11.76 5.04
CA SER A 312 7.47 -11.38 6.20
C SER A 312 8.63 -10.45 5.81
N ALA A 313 9.25 -10.67 4.64
CA ALA A 313 10.39 -9.90 4.16
C ALA A 313 10.04 -8.51 3.61
N THR A 314 8.82 -8.31 3.08
CA THR A 314 8.41 -7.04 2.43
C THR A 314 7.39 -6.24 3.23
N GLY A 315 6.64 -6.86 4.14
CA GLY A 315 5.40 -6.29 4.65
C GLY A 315 4.31 -6.21 3.57
N SER A 316 3.25 -5.44 3.85
CA SER A 316 2.06 -5.34 2.98
C SER A 316 2.16 -4.21 1.95
N TRP A 317 1.85 -4.49 0.68
CA TRP A 317 1.88 -3.51 -0.42
C TRP A 317 0.76 -3.75 -1.45
N ILE A 318 0.32 -2.67 -2.11
CA ILE A 318 -0.72 -2.69 -3.14
C ILE A 318 -0.09 -2.77 -4.52
N SER A 319 -0.54 -3.70 -5.37
CA SER A 319 -0.38 -3.60 -6.82
C SER A 319 -1.76 -3.52 -7.48
N ARG A 320 -1.95 -2.51 -8.33
CA ARG A 320 -3.26 -2.09 -8.84
C ARG A 320 -3.19 -1.64 -10.30
N GLY A 321 -4.34 -1.39 -10.91
CA GLY A 321 -4.42 -0.85 -12.28
C GLY A 321 -3.66 -1.71 -13.30
N GLY A 322 -3.08 -1.05 -14.31
CA GLY A 322 -2.40 -1.74 -15.40
C GLY A 322 -1.06 -2.38 -15.02
N ILE A 323 -0.32 -1.82 -14.05
CA ILE A 323 0.87 -2.45 -13.48
C ILE A 323 0.49 -3.74 -12.73
N GLY A 324 -0.54 -3.70 -11.88
CA GLY A 324 -1.09 -4.87 -11.20
C GLY A 324 -1.59 -5.94 -12.18
N ALA A 325 -2.25 -5.52 -13.27
CA ALA A 325 -2.66 -6.43 -14.34
C ALA A 325 -1.46 -7.05 -15.08
N ARG A 326 -0.35 -6.32 -15.28
CA ARG A 326 0.88 -6.88 -15.85
C ARG A 326 1.58 -7.84 -14.89
N TYR A 327 1.62 -7.51 -13.59
CA TYR A 327 2.17 -8.37 -12.53
C TYR A 327 1.40 -9.69 -12.42
N LEU A 328 0.05 -9.62 -12.48
CA LEU A 328 -0.82 -10.80 -12.56
C LEU A 328 -0.47 -11.70 -13.76
N ARG A 329 -0.35 -11.12 -14.96
CA ARG A 329 -0.03 -11.87 -16.19
C ARG A 329 1.36 -12.53 -16.20
N VAL A 330 2.28 -12.15 -15.31
CA VAL A 330 3.62 -12.78 -15.21
C VAL A 330 3.78 -13.70 -14.01
N GLY A 331 2.69 -14.03 -13.29
CA GLY A 331 2.69 -15.01 -12.19
C GLY A 331 2.78 -14.42 -10.78
N GLU A 332 2.49 -13.13 -10.59
CA GLU A 332 2.43 -12.45 -9.29
C GLU A 332 3.68 -12.75 -8.42
N THR A 333 3.47 -13.22 -7.19
CA THR A 333 4.52 -13.49 -6.18
C THR A 333 5.49 -14.59 -6.57
N ARG A 334 5.07 -15.48 -7.50
CA ARG A 334 5.88 -16.59 -8.02
C ARG A 334 6.69 -16.21 -9.28
N SER A 335 6.47 -15.01 -9.81
CA SER A 335 7.26 -14.47 -10.93
C SER A 335 8.72 -14.23 -10.56
N SER A 336 9.56 -13.93 -11.56
CA SER A 336 10.95 -13.49 -11.35
C SER A 336 11.09 -12.18 -10.57
N LEU A 337 10.01 -11.41 -10.38
CA LEU A 337 10.02 -10.16 -9.62
C LEU A 337 9.91 -10.36 -8.10
N GLY A 338 9.27 -11.44 -7.65
CA GLY A 338 8.88 -11.60 -6.24
C GLY A 338 7.86 -10.55 -5.80
N TYR A 339 7.77 -10.29 -4.49
CA TYR A 339 6.79 -9.38 -3.90
C TYR A 339 7.03 -7.91 -4.24
N PRO A 340 5.98 -7.06 -4.22
CA PRO A 340 6.16 -5.61 -4.28
C PRO A 340 6.89 -5.09 -3.03
N LEU A 341 7.70 -4.04 -3.21
CA LEU A 341 8.42 -3.33 -2.13
C LEU A 341 7.83 -1.96 -1.78
N ALA A 342 6.94 -1.46 -2.63
CA ALA A 342 6.26 -0.18 -2.49
C ALA A 342 4.92 -0.22 -3.21
N ASN A 343 4.05 0.76 -2.97
CA ASN A 343 2.91 1.03 -3.84
C ASN A 343 3.40 1.57 -5.20
N GLU A 344 2.54 1.51 -6.22
CA GLU A 344 2.76 2.16 -7.51
C GLU A 344 2.92 3.68 -7.35
N LYS A 345 3.97 4.25 -7.96
CA LYS A 345 4.22 5.69 -8.07
C LYS A 345 3.92 6.14 -9.50
N CYS A 346 3.01 7.10 -9.65
CA CYS A 346 2.64 7.67 -10.94
C CYS A 346 2.95 9.17 -11.01
N VAL A 347 3.25 9.64 -12.22
CA VAL A 347 3.30 11.03 -12.66
C VAL A 347 2.57 11.12 -14.01
N PRO A 348 2.28 12.31 -14.58
CA PRO A 348 1.62 12.41 -15.87
C PRO A 348 2.31 11.57 -16.95
N GLY A 349 1.57 10.62 -17.54
CA GLY A 349 2.05 9.73 -18.61
C GLY A 349 3.04 8.63 -18.21
N GLN A 350 3.37 8.45 -16.92
CA GLN A 350 4.29 7.40 -16.46
C GLN A 350 3.91 6.83 -15.08
N CYS A 351 4.06 5.52 -14.90
CA CYS A 351 3.95 4.86 -13.60
C CYS A 351 5.08 3.85 -13.41
N ILE A 352 5.48 3.58 -12.16
CA ILE A 352 6.43 2.53 -11.81
C ILE A 352 6.09 1.90 -10.46
N GLN A 353 6.37 0.60 -10.33
CA GLN A 353 6.34 -0.11 -9.07
C GLN A 353 7.62 -0.93 -8.88
N ALA A 354 8.18 -0.88 -7.67
CA ALA A 354 9.33 -1.66 -7.26
C ALA A 354 8.90 -3.01 -6.66
N PHE A 355 9.65 -4.06 -6.99
CA PHE A 355 9.50 -5.43 -6.52
C PHE A 355 10.87 -5.95 -6.04
N GLN A 356 10.89 -7.05 -5.27
CA GLN A 356 12.11 -7.61 -4.67
C GLN A 356 13.26 -7.78 -5.66
N ARG A 357 12.95 -8.16 -6.91
CA ARG A 357 13.92 -8.48 -7.97
C ARG A 357 13.72 -7.70 -9.26
N GLY A 358 13.09 -6.51 -9.18
CA GLY A 358 13.01 -5.62 -10.33
C GLY A 358 11.92 -4.56 -10.24
N PHE A 359 11.53 -4.03 -11.39
CA PHE A 359 10.49 -3.01 -11.52
C PHE A 359 9.54 -3.38 -12.64
N ILE A 360 8.27 -3.00 -12.49
CA ILE A 360 7.36 -2.84 -13.64
C ILE A 360 7.18 -1.35 -13.83
N GLY A 361 7.50 -0.85 -15.03
CA GLY A 361 7.22 0.52 -15.44
C GLY A 361 6.20 0.56 -16.57
N TRP A 362 5.45 1.65 -16.63
CA TRP A 362 4.55 1.98 -17.73
C TRP A 362 4.81 3.41 -18.20
N THR A 363 4.83 3.60 -19.51
CA THR A 363 4.86 4.93 -20.15
C THR A 363 3.90 4.94 -21.33
N VAL A 364 3.38 6.10 -21.74
CA VAL A 364 2.44 6.22 -22.89
C VAL A 364 2.95 5.50 -24.15
N LYS A 365 4.26 5.59 -24.42
CA LYS A 365 4.99 4.74 -25.38
C LYS A 365 6.31 4.32 -24.72
N PRO A 366 6.73 3.04 -24.78
CA PRO A 366 6.14 1.91 -25.49
C PRO A 366 5.09 1.10 -24.68
N GLY A 367 4.61 1.59 -23.53
CA GLY A 367 3.71 0.83 -22.65
C GLY A 367 4.44 0.16 -21.48
N TYR A 368 4.05 -1.07 -21.15
CA TYR A 368 4.60 -1.80 -19.99
C TYR A 368 5.95 -2.43 -20.30
N ARG A 369 6.97 -2.13 -19.50
CA ARG A 369 8.27 -2.83 -19.50
C ARG A 369 8.55 -3.40 -18.10
N ILE A 370 9.21 -4.56 -18.07
CA ILE A 370 9.77 -5.15 -16.86
C ILE A 370 11.27 -4.90 -16.88
N PHE A 371 11.81 -4.43 -15.76
CA PHE A 371 13.22 -4.10 -15.61
C PHE A 371 13.82 -4.97 -14.51
N GLY A 372 14.93 -5.65 -14.79
CA GLY A 372 15.69 -6.37 -13.77
C GLY A 372 16.40 -5.44 -12.80
N MET A 373 16.86 -5.98 -11.68
CA MET A 373 17.77 -5.28 -10.78
C MET A 373 19.10 -4.97 -11.48
N SER A 374 19.66 -3.81 -11.18
CA SER A 374 20.93 -3.33 -11.72
C SER A 374 21.46 -2.19 -10.87
N GLU A 375 22.67 -1.73 -11.19
CA GLU A 375 23.36 -0.62 -10.53
C GLU A 375 22.57 0.70 -10.61
N CYS A 376 21.61 0.84 -11.55
CA CYS A 376 20.64 1.94 -11.53
C CYS A 376 19.87 2.06 -10.21
N GLN A 377 19.68 0.97 -9.46
CA GLN A 377 19.06 1.02 -8.14
C GLN A 377 19.91 1.77 -7.10
N LYS A 378 21.25 1.77 -7.23
CA LYS A 378 22.15 2.53 -6.34
C LYS A 378 21.88 4.05 -6.43
N LEU A 379 21.37 4.53 -7.57
CA LEU A 379 20.92 5.90 -7.77
C LEU A 379 19.60 6.22 -7.05
N ASN A 380 18.77 5.21 -6.79
CA ASN A 380 17.44 5.37 -6.17
C ASN A 380 17.46 5.27 -4.64
N ASN A 381 18.43 4.54 -4.07
CA ASN A 381 18.49 4.22 -2.63
C ASN A 381 19.64 4.92 -1.89
N GLY A 382 20.20 5.99 -2.46
CA GLY A 382 21.27 6.78 -1.84
C GLY A 382 22.63 6.08 -1.74
N LYS A 383 22.81 4.92 -2.37
CA LYS A 383 24.09 4.19 -2.36
C LYS A 383 25.07 4.67 -3.44
N SER A 384 24.70 5.61 -4.31
CA SER A 384 25.63 6.36 -5.15
C SER A 384 26.40 7.37 -4.30
N LYS A 385 27.73 7.37 -4.38
CA LYS A 385 28.60 8.39 -3.78
C LYS A 385 28.51 9.73 -4.51
N TYR A 386 28.07 9.73 -5.77
CA TYR A 386 27.91 10.94 -6.57
C TYR A 386 26.44 11.25 -6.88
N PRO A 387 26.02 12.54 -6.81
CA PRO A 387 24.66 12.96 -7.14
C PRO A 387 24.38 12.92 -8.65
N THR A 388 23.11 12.68 -8.97
CA THR A 388 22.57 12.72 -10.34
C THR A 388 22.07 14.10 -10.76
N TYR A 389 22.04 15.08 -9.85
CA TYR A 389 21.51 16.43 -10.05
C TYR A 389 20.11 16.46 -10.69
N GLY A 390 19.26 15.48 -10.36
CA GLY A 390 17.89 15.41 -10.88
C GLY A 390 17.75 14.95 -12.34
N ALA A 391 18.84 14.58 -13.02
CA ALA A 391 18.87 14.19 -14.43
C ALA A 391 17.77 13.18 -14.87
N ASN A 392 17.46 13.19 -16.17
CA ASN A 392 16.53 12.25 -16.77
C ASN A 392 17.21 10.92 -17.10
N ARG A 393 18.50 10.98 -17.43
CA ARG A 393 19.34 9.83 -17.79
C ARG A 393 20.73 9.94 -17.17
N VAL A 394 21.28 8.79 -16.83
CA VAL A 394 22.61 8.65 -16.23
C VAL A 394 23.32 7.48 -16.87
N LEU A 395 24.48 7.70 -17.49
CA LEU A 395 25.39 6.61 -17.83
C LEU A 395 26.30 6.34 -16.63
N LEU A 396 26.20 5.14 -16.09
CA LEU A 396 27.14 4.61 -15.10
C LEU A 396 28.26 3.89 -15.84
N THR A 397 29.51 4.31 -15.66
CA THR A 397 30.69 3.69 -16.30
C THR A 397 31.70 3.28 -15.24
N TRP A 398 32.02 1.98 -15.12
CA TRP A 398 32.95 1.54 -14.09
C TRP A 398 33.86 0.38 -14.47
N THR A 399 35.05 0.39 -13.87
CA THR A 399 35.94 -0.77 -13.76
C THR A 399 35.78 -1.40 -12.38
N GLN A 400 36.24 -2.62 -12.16
CA GLN A 400 36.16 -3.24 -10.82
C GLN A 400 37.19 -2.63 -9.87
N ALA A 401 38.40 -2.35 -10.36
CA ALA A 401 39.50 -1.75 -9.62
C ALA A 401 40.22 -0.65 -10.41
N TYR A 402 41.11 0.09 -9.73
CA TYR A 402 42.05 1.00 -10.36
C TYR A 402 43.05 0.22 -11.24
N GLY A 403 43.68 0.88 -12.23
CA GLY A 403 44.59 0.23 -13.18
C GLY A 403 43.92 -0.62 -14.27
N GLN A 404 42.62 -0.91 -14.16
CA GLN A 404 41.84 -1.58 -15.19
C GLN A 404 41.26 -0.57 -16.18
N ASN A 405 41.29 -0.89 -17.48
CA ASN A 405 40.77 -0.03 -18.54
C ASN A 405 39.54 -0.60 -19.29
N HIS A 406 39.18 -1.88 -19.10
CA HIS A 406 37.91 -2.43 -19.56
C HIS A 406 36.80 -2.08 -18.56
N ALA A 407 35.70 -1.51 -19.06
CA ALA A 407 34.65 -0.91 -18.24
C ALA A 407 33.26 -1.44 -18.59
N THR A 408 32.44 -1.65 -17.57
CA THR A 408 30.99 -1.84 -17.73
C THR A 408 30.32 -0.47 -17.89
N ASN A 409 29.40 -0.38 -18.84
CA ASN A 409 28.61 0.81 -19.15
C ASN A 409 27.12 0.48 -19.04
N LEU A 410 26.42 1.10 -18.08
CA LEU A 410 24.99 0.91 -17.84
C LEU A 410 24.26 2.25 -18.01
N TYR A 411 23.40 2.35 -19.02
CA TYR A 411 22.60 3.54 -19.24
C TYR A 411 21.26 3.43 -18.51
N CYS A 412 21.10 4.27 -17.49
CA CYS A 412 19.89 4.37 -16.68
C CYS A 412 18.98 5.48 -17.22
N MET A 413 17.68 5.22 -17.25
CA MET A 413 16.65 6.22 -17.54
C MET A 413 15.67 6.36 -16.38
N LYS A 414 15.13 7.56 -16.17
CA LYS A 414 14.18 7.86 -15.11
C LYS A 414 12.74 7.63 -15.59
N VAL A 415 12.00 6.80 -14.87
CA VAL A 415 10.56 6.55 -15.07
C VAL A 415 9.83 6.89 -13.77
N ALA A 416 8.87 7.82 -13.81
CA ALA A 416 8.16 8.35 -12.65
C ALA A 416 9.09 8.76 -11.47
N GLY A 417 10.28 9.27 -11.79
CA GLY A 417 11.30 9.68 -10.80
C GLY A 417 12.19 8.56 -10.25
N THR A 418 12.11 7.33 -10.77
CA THR A 418 12.94 6.18 -10.39
C THR A 418 13.81 5.74 -11.57
N TYR A 419 15.11 5.59 -11.36
CA TYR A 419 16.04 5.12 -12.38
C TYR A 419 15.93 3.61 -12.61
N VAL A 420 15.80 3.21 -13.88
CA VAL A 420 15.75 1.83 -14.35
C VAL A 420 16.73 1.67 -15.53
N PRO A 421 17.25 0.45 -15.79
CA PRO A 421 18.14 0.21 -16.92
C PRO A 421 17.41 0.40 -18.27
N ASP A 422 18.06 1.07 -19.22
CA ASP A 422 17.66 1.10 -20.63
C ASP A 422 18.48 0.07 -21.43
N TRP A 423 19.82 0.12 -21.32
CA TRP A 423 20.76 -0.88 -21.84
C TRP A 423 22.04 -0.99 -21.00
N ARG A 424 22.79 -2.08 -21.21
CA ARG A 424 24.13 -2.34 -20.66
C ARG A 424 25.05 -2.81 -21.79
N THR A 425 26.30 -2.36 -21.81
CA THR A 425 27.35 -2.79 -22.73
C THR A 425 28.70 -2.76 -22.03
N ASP A 426 29.72 -3.36 -22.64
CA ASP A 426 31.11 -3.12 -22.27
C ASP A 426 31.70 -1.94 -23.06
N GLY A 427 32.90 -1.51 -22.67
CA GLY A 427 33.61 -0.37 -23.26
C GLY A 427 35.01 -0.26 -22.70
N TYR A 428 35.75 0.77 -23.11
CA TYR A 428 37.02 1.11 -22.50
C TYR A 428 37.04 2.53 -21.95
N VAL A 429 37.94 2.73 -21.00
CA VAL A 429 38.28 4.04 -20.41
C VAL A 429 39.75 4.35 -20.72
N GLY A 430 40.34 5.34 -20.04
CA GLY A 430 41.76 5.65 -20.14
C GLY A 430 42.64 4.40 -19.97
N LYS A 431 43.75 4.31 -20.71
CA LYS A 431 44.63 3.12 -20.73
C LYS A 431 45.19 2.75 -19.35
N SER A 432 45.40 3.73 -18.46
CA SER A 432 45.79 3.55 -17.04
C SER A 432 44.59 3.29 -16.11
N GLY A 433 43.37 3.24 -16.64
CA GLY A 433 42.12 3.10 -15.92
C GLY A 433 41.57 4.41 -15.36
N PHE A 434 40.76 4.32 -14.32
CA PHE A 434 40.32 5.50 -13.57
C PHE A 434 41.44 6.06 -12.69
N LYS A 435 41.46 7.39 -12.54
CA LYS A 435 42.37 8.11 -11.63
C LYS A 435 42.15 7.69 -10.17
N PRO A 436 43.19 7.21 -9.46
CA PRO A 436 43.16 7.02 -8.01
C PRO A 436 43.10 8.34 -7.22
N PRO A 437 42.70 8.32 -5.93
CA PRO A 437 42.82 9.48 -5.04
C PRO A 437 44.28 9.96 -4.95
N GLY A 438 44.49 11.27 -4.78
CA GLY A 438 45.81 11.89 -4.65
C GLY A 438 46.61 12.01 -5.96
N VAL A 439 46.39 11.14 -6.95
CA VAL A 439 47.09 11.21 -8.25
C VAL A 439 46.60 12.44 -9.04
N PRO A 440 47.46 13.36 -9.52
CA PRO A 440 47.05 14.43 -10.41
C PRO A 440 46.42 13.87 -11.69
N SER A 441 45.31 14.44 -12.15
CA SER A 441 44.71 14.00 -13.43
C SER A 441 45.71 14.24 -14.55
N GLY A 442 46.34 15.42 -14.51
CA GLY A 442 47.25 15.92 -15.52
C GLY A 442 46.55 16.16 -16.86
N PRO A 443 47.32 16.60 -17.87
CA PRO A 443 46.92 16.43 -19.26
C PRO A 443 46.77 14.94 -19.59
N THR A 444 46.15 14.64 -20.74
CA THR A 444 45.90 13.28 -21.28
C THR A 444 47.11 12.32 -21.28
N ARG A 445 48.33 12.84 -21.12
CA ARG A 445 49.59 12.10 -20.94
C ARG A 445 49.56 11.00 -19.87
N ASN A 446 48.82 11.17 -18.77
CA ASN A 446 48.76 10.17 -17.69
C ASN A 446 47.80 8.99 -18.01
N LEU A 447 47.02 9.10 -19.10
CA LEU A 447 46.10 8.09 -19.62
C LEU A 447 45.02 7.64 -18.61
N PHE A 448 44.68 8.48 -17.63
CA PHE A 448 43.62 8.21 -16.66
C PHE A 448 42.29 8.84 -17.07
N SER A 449 41.20 8.09 -16.89
CA SER A 449 39.86 8.66 -16.88
C SER A 449 39.56 9.35 -15.54
N PRO A 450 38.86 10.49 -15.52
CA PRO A 450 38.47 11.14 -14.29
C PRO A 450 37.42 10.31 -13.53
N THR A 451 37.44 10.41 -12.20
CA THR A 451 36.40 9.83 -11.33
C THR A 451 35.44 10.93 -10.88
N GLY A 452 34.13 10.76 -11.08
CA GLY A 452 33.14 11.73 -10.64
C GLY A 452 31.78 11.63 -11.34
N SER A 453 30.97 12.67 -11.17
CA SER A 453 29.72 12.91 -11.89
C SER A 453 29.91 14.15 -12.75
N PHE A 454 29.63 14.06 -14.05
CA PHE A 454 29.81 15.14 -15.02
C PHE A 454 28.54 15.31 -15.85
N SER A 455 28.19 16.56 -16.20
CA SER A 455 27.07 16.80 -17.13
C SER A 455 27.50 16.56 -18.57
N VAL A 456 26.52 16.28 -19.42
CA VAL A 456 26.64 16.45 -20.87
C VAL A 456 25.73 17.59 -21.33
N THR A 457 26.24 18.40 -22.26
CA THR A 457 25.54 19.60 -22.78
C THR A 457 25.68 19.73 -24.30
N GLU A 458 26.76 19.20 -24.87
CA GLU A 458 27.05 19.29 -26.30
C GLU A 458 27.63 17.97 -26.83
N ALA A 459 27.32 17.68 -28.10
CA ALA A 459 27.76 16.54 -28.87
C ALA A 459 28.39 17.00 -30.18
N PHE A 460 29.14 16.11 -30.83
CA PHE A 460 29.84 16.41 -32.07
C PHE A 460 29.99 15.16 -32.95
N GLY A 461 30.44 15.36 -34.18
CA GLY A 461 30.76 14.27 -35.11
C GLY A 461 30.60 14.71 -36.57
N LEU A 462 30.45 13.73 -37.46
CA LEU A 462 30.36 13.98 -38.91
C LEU A 462 28.94 14.38 -39.37
N GLY A 463 27.94 14.39 -38.49
CA GLY A 463 26.57 14.79 -38.83
C GLY A 463 25.56 14.43 -37.73
N ASN A 464 24.62 15.33 -37.45
CA ASN A 464 23.71 15.21 -36.31
C ASN A 464 22.81 13.95 -36.43
N PRO A 465 22.90 12.97 -35.51
CA PRO A 465 22.12 11.74 -35.59
C PRO A 465 20.66 11.90 -35.11
N GLY A 466 20.23 13.12 -34.76
CA GLY A 466 18.93 13.44 -34.17
C GLY A 466 18.99 13.63 -32.65
N THR A 467 19.95 14.42 -32.16
CA THR A 467 20.11 14.73 -30.72
C THR A 467 19.30 15.95 -30.26
N LYS A 468 19.09 16.05 -28.94
CA LYS A 468 18.62 17.25 -28.23
C LYS A 468 19.75 18.04 -27.56
N LEU A 469 20.97 17.53 -27.58
CA LEU A 469 22.17 18.26 -27.17
C LEU A 469 22.52 19.32 -28.23
N SER A 470 23.26 20.37 -27.85
CA SER A 470 23.89 21.22 -28.85
C SER A 470 24.82 20.37 -29.71
N TYR A 471 24.69 20.39 -31.04
CA TYR A 471 25.46 19.51 -31.92
C TYR A 471 26.41 20.29 -32.82
N ARG A 472 27.68 19.90 -32.82
CA ARG A 472 28.72 20.45 -33.70
C ARG A 472 29.14 19.46 -34.77
N THR A 473 28.78 19.76 -36.02
CA THR A 473 29.38 19.08 -37.17
C THR A 473 30.86 19.47 -37.27
N LEU A 474 31.74 18.48 -37.27
CA LEU A 474 33.17 18.68 -37.39
C LEU A 474 33.55 19.02 -38.84
N ASN A 475 34.60 19.81 -39.00
CA ASN A 475 35.19 20.21 -40.28
C ASN A 475 36.74 20.14 -40.18
N PRO A 476 37.51 20.23 -41.28
CA PRO A 476 38.98 20.11 -41.26
C PRO A 476 39.73 21.01 -40.28
N ARG A 477 39.14 22.15 -39.87
CA ARG A 477 39.70 23.09 -38.89
C ARG A 477 39.32 22.79 -37.45
N SER A 478 38.39 21.87 -37.18
CA SER A 478 37.91 21.55 -35.83
C SER A 478 39.02 21.05 -34.90
N ARG A 479 39.25 21.75 -33.79
CA ARG A 479 40.21 21.40 -32.74
C ARG A 479 39.57 21.48 -31.35
N TRP A 480 40.08 20.70 -30.41
CA TRP A 480 39.88 20.95 -28.97
C TRP A 480 41.19 21.44 -28.36
N GLY A 481 41.16 22.57 -27.65
CA GLY A 481 42.38 23.14 -27.08
C GLY A 481 42.94 22.28 -25.96
N GLY A 482 44.18 21.83 -26.11
CA GLY A 482 44.89 20.98 -25.16
C GLY A 482 46.11 21.63 -24.52
N ASN A 483 46.55 22.79 -25.03
CA ASN A 483 47.69 23.54 -24.50
C ASN A 483 47.29 24.39 -23.28
N PRO A 484 47.81 24.14 -22.06
CA PRO A 484 47.51 24.96 -20.87
C PRO A 484 47.91 26.42 -21.05
N TRP A 485 47.31 27.30 -20.24
CA TRP A 485 47.50 28.75 -20.22
C TRP A 485 47.10 29.49 -21.52
N THR A 486 46.52 28.78 -22.49
CA THR A 486 45.94 29.39 -23.69
C THR A 486 44.46 29.74 -23.48
N PRO A 487 43.92 30.75 -24.19
CA PRO A 487 42.48 31.08 -24.16
C PRO A 487 41.57 29.93 -24.65
N THR A 488 42.12 29.02 -25.46
CA THR A 488 41.41 27.87 -26.07
C THR A 488 41.47 26.60 -25.22
N TYR A 489 42.28 26.56 -24.14
CA TYR A 489 42.43 25.37 -23.30
C TYR A 489 41.07 24.81 -22.82
N ASN A 490 40.89 23.51 -23.01
CA ASN A 490 39.67 22.75 -22.77
C ASN A 490 38.39 23.30 -23.44
N LYS A 491 38.52 23.90 -24.64
CA LYS A 491 37.41 24.41 -25.45
C LYS A 491 37.56 24.00 -26.91
N TYR A 492 36.44 23.87 -27.61
CA TYR A 492 36.44 23.86 -29.08
C TYR A 492 37.00 25.18 -29.64
N HIS A 493 37.82 25.09 -30.68
CA HIS A 493 38.19 26.21 -31.52
C HIS A 493 38.48 25.73 -32.96
N GLU A 494 38.77 26.66 -33.87
CA GLU A 494 39.14 26.32 -35.25
C GLU A 494 40.56 26.75 -35.59
N SER A 495 41.35 25.81 -36.12
CA SER A 495 42.71 26.05 -36.60
C SER A 495 43.02 25.12 -37.77
N SER A 496 43.68 25.64 -38.80
CA SER A 496 44.23 24.82 -39.89
C SER A 496 45.43 23.99 -39.45
N SER A 497 46.15 24.43 -38.43
CA SER A 497 47.37 23.77 -37.94
C SER A 497 47.08 22.76 -36.83
N TRP A 498 48.01 21.83 -36.61
CA TRP A 498 48.11 21.07 -35.36
C TRP A 498 49.06 21.85 -34.44
N VAL A 499 48.58 22.29 -33.28
CA VAL A 499 49.37 23.13 -32.35
C VAL A 499 49.54 22.38 -31.03
N GLY A 500 50.78 21.97 -30.72
CA GLY A 500 51.11 21.31 -29.46
C GLY A 500 50.19 20.14 -29.12
N TRP A 501 49.49 20.25 -27.99
CA TRP A 501 48.59 19.22 -27.45
C TRP A 501 47.12 19.35 -27.89
N ASP A 502 46.81 20.27 -28.82
CA ASP A 502 45.45 20.43 -29.32
C ASP A 502 44.98 19.17 -30.05
N GLU A 503 43.76 18.74 -29.73
CA GLU A 503 43.19 17.52 -30.26
C GLU A 503 42.56 17.77 -31.62
N ASN A 504 43.09 17.12 -32.66
CA ASN A 504 42.57 17.23 -34.02
C ASN A 504 41.30 16.39 -34.20
N MET A 505 40.18 16.94 -33.73
CA MET A 505 38.88 16.27 -33.70
C MET A 505 38.45 15.73 -35.08
N TRP A 506 38.74 16.47 -36.15
CA TRP A 506 38.43 16.04 -37.52
C TRP A 506 39.26 14.84 -37.96
N TRP A 507 40.57 14.86 -37.72
CA TRP A 507 41.47 13.75 -38.05
C TRP A 507 41.01 12.45 -37.39
N PHE A 508 40.73 12.49 -36.09
CA PHE A 508 40.19 11.35 -35.35
C PHE A 508 38.78 10.94 -35.82
N ALA A 509 37.94 11.88 -36.26
CA ALA A 509 36.65 11.56 -36.85
C ALA A 509 36.79 10.85 -38.22
N SER A 510 37.70 11.32 -39.08
CA SER A 510 38.00 10.68 -40.38
C SER A 510 38.65 9.31 -40.26
N LEU A 511 39.43 9.07 -39.20
CA LEU A 511 39.97 7.74 -38.87
C LEU A 511 38.96 6.82 -38.16
N GLY A 512 37.72 7.26 -37.97
CA GLY A 512 36.65 6.43 -37.41
C GLY A 512 36.43 6.51 -35.90
N TYR A 513 37.33 7.18 -35.16
CA TYR A 513 37.32 7.27 -33.69
C TYR A 513 36.20 8.21 -33.19
N TYR A 514 36.06 9.38 -33.83
CA TYR A 514 35.12 10.44 -33.44
C TYR A 514 34.01 10.68 -34.48
N ARG A 515 33.58 9.63 -35.19
CA ARG A 515 32.43 9.72 -36.12
C ARG A 515 31.19 10.29 -35.44
N GLN A 516 31.01 9.97 -34.16
CA GLN A 516 30.15 10.67 -33.19
C GLN A 516 30.83 10.73 -31.82
N GLY A 517 30.51 11.77 -31.03
CA GLY A 517 30.96 11.88 -29.64
C GLY A 517 30.14 12.88 -28.82
N VAL A 518 30.35 12.86 -27.50
CA VAL A 518 29.73 13.78 -26.52
C VAL A 518 30.81 14.35 -25.62
N VAL A 519 30.72 15.65 -25.33
CA VAL A 519 31.59 16.30 -24.36
C VAL A 519 31.15 15.93 -22.96
N ILE A 520 32.05 15.26 -22.22
CA ILE A 520 31.91 15.08 -20.78
C ILE A 520 32.41 16.37 -20.14
N ASN A 521 31.59 17.06 -19.35
CA ASN A 521 31.98 18.32 -18.70
C ASN A 521 32.92 18.11 -17.49
N TYR A 522 33.98 17.36 -17.71
CA TYR A 522 35.15 17.34 -16.85
C TYR A 522 35.95 18.64 -17.06
N ASN A 523 36.37 19.28 -15.96
CA ASN A 523 37.10 20.55 -15.97
C ASN A 523 36.38 21.68 -16.74
N ARG A 524 35.04 21.74 -16.66
CA ARG A 524 34.15 22.75 -17.28
C ARG A 524 32.91 23.00 -16.40
N PRO A 525 32.28 24.19 -16.46
CA PRO A 525 32.68 25.38 -17.23
C PRO A 525 33.86 26.13 -16.59
N ASN A 526 34.08 25.96 -15.29
CA ASN A 526 35.19 26.58 -14.56
C ASN A 526 36.46 25.78 -14.85
N ILE A 527 37.24 26.24 -15.82
CA ILE A 527 38.44 25.55 -16.30
C ILE A 527 39.62 25.85 -15.37
N VAL A 528 40.09 24.82 -14.68
CA VAL A 528 41.41 24.81 -14.03
C VAL A 528 42.44 24.40 -15.07
N GLN A 529 43.45 25.25 -15.26
CA GLN A 529 44.52 25.04 -16.23
C GLN A 529 45.37 23.81 -15.86
N ASP A 530 45.83 23.07 -16.86
CA ASP A 530 46.55 21.77 -16.75
C ASP A 530 45.81 20.64 -15.99
N ALA A 531 44.58 20.86 -15.53
CA ALA A 531 43.78 19.83 -14.84
C ALA A 531 43.18 18.75 -15.78
N GLY A 532 43.64 18.66 -17.03
CA GLY A 532 43.12 17.79 -18.08
C GLY A 532 42.08 18.45 -19.00
N PHE A 533 41.95 17.90 -20.22
CA PHE A 533 41.13 18.42 -21.31
C PHE A 533 40.56 17.28 -22.18
N ALA A 534 39.66 17.60 -23.12
CA ALA A 534 39.12 16.70 -24.16
C ALA A 534 38.58 15.34 -23.65
N ILE A 535 37.95 15.30 -22.48
CA ILE A 535 37.31 14.07 -22.00
C ILE A 535 35.96 13.89 -22.70
N PHE A 536 35.87 12.87 -23.55
CA PHE A 536 34.70 12.59 -24.38
C PHE A 536 34.11 11.21 -24.12
N LEU A 537 32.85 11.02 -24.51
CA LEU A 537 32.26 9.72 -24.79
C LEU A 537 32.21 9.56 -26.32
N HIS A 538 32.87 8.56 -26.89
CA HIS A 538 33.00 8.42 -28.35
C HIS A 538 33.00 6.97 -28.86
N MET A 539 33.06 6.81 -30.17
CA MET A 539 33.07 5.53 -30.90
C MET A 539 34.45 4.85 -30.87
N ASN A 540 34.61 3.71 -31.58
CA ASN A 540 35.84 2.92 -31.63
C ASN A 540 36.26 2.39 -30.24
N LYS A 541 35.67 1.25 -29.85
CA LYS A 541 35.77 0.62 -28.52
C LYS A 541 37.18 0.07 -28.22
N ILE A 542 38.12 0.96 -27.92
CA ILE A 542 39.51 0.67 -27.53
C ILE A 542 40.00 1.56 -26.37
N PRO A 543 41.03 1.16 -25.60
CA PRO A 543 41.62 1.99 -24.54
C PRO A 543 42.00 3.39 -25.01
N THR A 544 41.64 4.41 -24.23
CA THR A 544 41.76 5.83 -24.60
C THR A 544 42.86 6.55 -23.80
N ALA A 545 42.99 7.87 -23.97
CA ALA A 545 43.81 8.71 -23.10
C ALA A 545 43.07 9.26 -21.86
N GLY A 546 41.79 8.92 -21.66
CA GLY A 546 40.95 9.40 -20.56
C GLY A 546 39.45 9.47 -20.88
N CYS A 547 39.09 9.43 -22.16
CA CYS A 547 37.73 9.30 -22.67
C CYS A 547 37.07 7.94 -22.35
N ILE A 548 35.75 7.86 -22.53
CA ILE A 548 35.02 6.59 -22.61
C ILE A 548 34.84 6.24 -24.10
N SER A 549 35.18 5.02 -24.50
CA SER A 549 34.94 4.51 -25.85
C SER A 549 33.96 3.33 -25.82
N LEU A 550 32.94 3.39 -26.69
CA LEU A 550 31.90 2.37 -26.83
C LEU A 550 31.74 1.95 -28.29
N ASP A 551 30.92 0.92 -28.51
CA ASP A 551 30.44 0.56 -29.85
C ASP A 551 29.57 1.69 -30.46
N ASP A 552 29.64 1.83 -31.78
CA ASP A 552 28.94 2.85 -32.56
C ASP A 552 27.45 3.02 -32.19
N TRP A 553 26.75 1.89 -32.02
CA TRP A 553 25.31 1.87 -31.70
C TRP A 553 25.02 2.51 -30.35
N ALA A 554 25.87 2.27 -29.34
CA ALA A 554 25.67 2.76 -27.98
C ALA A 554 25.91 4.27 -27.89
N VAL A 555 26.91 4.78 -28.62
CA VAL A 555 27.19 6.22 -28.73
C VAL A 555 26.04 6.95 -29.43
N VAL A 556 25.55 6.42 -30.57
CA VAL A 556 24.42 7.00 -31.30
C VAL A 556 23.13 6.98 -30.47
N ASP A 557 22.85 5.87 -29.77
CA ASP A 557 21.66 5.75 -28.92
C ASP A 557 21.75 6.69 -27.70
N TYR A 558 22.91 6.79 -27.06
CA TYR A 558 23.17 7.76 -25.99
C TYR A 558 22.90 9.19 -26.49
N ILE A 559 23.54 9.60 -27.58
CA ILE A 559 23.40 10.93 -28.18
C ILE A 559 21.94 11.27 -28.53
N ARG A 560 21.19 10.34 -29.14
CA ARG A 560 19.77 10.53 -29.49
C ARG A 560 18.87 10.70 -28.27
N LYS A 561 19.17 10.01 -27.17
CA LYS A 561 18.32 9.96 -25.99
C LYS A 561 18.68 10.99 -24.91
N SER A 562 19.93 11.45 -24.86
CA SER A 562 20.39 12.44 -23.88
C SER A 562 19.80 13.82 -24.11
N THR A 563 19.65 14.55 -23.01
CA THR A 563 19.26 15.95 -22.94
C THR A 563 20.30 16.76 -22.17
N PRO A 564 20.42 18.08 -22.40
CA PRO A 564 21.36 18.92 -21.66
C PRO A 564 21.13 18.81 -20.15
N GLY A 565 22.20 18.50 -19.39
CA GLY A 565 22.14 18.29 -17.95
C GLY A 565 22.07 16.82 -17.51
N ASP A 566 21.83 15.87 -18.44
CA ASP A 566 22.02 14.44 -18.15
C ASP A 566 23.48 14.14 -17.75
N ARG A 567 23.71 13.03 -17.04
CA ARG A 567 24.99 12.77 -16.37
C ARG A 567 25.73 11.56 -16.92
N ILE A 568 27.05 11.63 -16.86
CA ILE A 568 27.94 10.48 -16.84
C ILE A 568 28.53 10.42 -15.43
N ILE A 569 28.36 9.28 -14.75
CA ILE A 569 28.95 8.99 -13.44
C ILE A 569 29.94 7.86 -13.67
N MET A 570 31.23 8.16 -13.51
CA MET A 570 32.33 7.31 -13.95
C MET A 570 33.41 7.20 -12.89
N GLY A 571 33.96 6.00 -12.68
CA GLY A 571 34.91 5.69 -11.61
C GLY A 571 35.07 4.19 -11.40
N THR A 572 35.91 3.74 -10.46
CA THR A 572 35.90 2.33 -10.03
C THR A 572 34.61 2.02 -9.26
N TYR A 573 34.15 0.76 -9.26
CA TYR A 573 32.92 0.36 -8.56
C TYR A 573 32.90 0.80 -7.10
N GLY A 574 34.01 0.58 -6.38
CA GLY A 574 34.21 1.02 -5.00
C GLY A 574 34.28 2.55 -4.81
N ALA A 575 34.70 3.31 -5.83
CA ALA A 575 34.67 4.77 -5.80
C ALA A 575 33.27 5.35 -6.08
N LEU A 576 32.45 4.65 -6.88
CA LEU A 576 31.10 5.10 -7.23
C LEU A 576 30.03 4.75 -6.19
N PHE A 577 30.16 3.61 -5.49
CA PHE A 577 29.08 3.08 -4.68
C PHE A 577 29.45 2.83 -3.21
N ARG A 578 28.39 2.79 -2.38
CA ARG A 578 28.34 2.29 -0.99
C ARG A 578 27.58 0.95 -0.94
#